data_AF-A0A970HQM1-F1
#
_entry.id   AF-A0A970HQM1-F1
#
_cell.length_a   1.000
_cell.length_b   1.000
_cell.length_c   1.000
_cell.angle_alpha   90.00
_cell.angle_beta   90.00
_cell.angle_gamma   90.00
#
_symmetry.space_group_name_H-M   'P 1'
#
loop_
_entity.id
_entity.type
_entity.pdbx_description
1 polymer ?
#
loop_
_entity_poly.entity_id
_entity_poly.type
_entity_poly.pdbx_seq_one_letter_code
_entity_poly.pdbx_strand_id
1 'polypeptide(L)'
;HGKNVESQIQALNRVLRGWINYFRIANCKSWLQAMMQWIRRRLRMKQLREWKSWKALHKALRRNGHWGDFDKISMRRWRNSASPLVSMALPNRWLDQLGLIDLCQYEVGILHRYQA
;
A
#
# COMPACT_ATOMS: atom_id res chain seq x y z
N HIS A 1 -1.97 5.82 -20.54
CA HIS A 1 -3.08 6.34 -19.69
C HIS A 1 -2.85 5.97 -18.23
N GLY A 2 -3.15 6.88 -17.29
CA GLY A 2 -2.86 6.68 -15.86
C GLY A 2 -3.84 5.71 -15.21
N LYS A 3 -3.39 4.48 -14.91
CA LYS A 3 -4.16 3.49 -14.15
C LYS A 3 -4.44 4.00 -12.74
N ASN A 4 -5.66 3.74 -12.22
CA ASN A 4 -6.04 4.04 -10.84
C ASN A 4 -5.27 3.14 -9.85
N VAL A 5 -5.31 3.46 -8.55
CA VAL A 5 -4.56 2.71 -7.53
C VAL A 5 -4.99 1.24 -7.46
N GLU A 6 -6.27 0.95 -7.60
CA GLU A 6 -6.80 -0.42 -7.58
C GLU A 6 -6.23 -1.28 -8.72
N SER A 7 -6.21 -0.76 -9.95
CA SER A 7 -5.61 -1.46 -11.09
C SER A 7 -4.09 -1.67 -10.90
N GLN A 8 -3.41 -0.74 -10.24
CA GLN A 8 -2.00 -0.92 -9.86
C GLN A 8 -1.82 -2.03 -8.82
N ILE A 9 -2.70 -2.11 -7.83
CA ILE A 9 -2.69 -3.17 -6.82
C ILE A 9 -2.92 -4.54 -7.47
N GLN A 10 -3.90 -4.66 -8.38
CA GLN A 10 -4.18 -5.92 -9.07
C GLN A 10 -2.96 -6.41 -9.87
N ALA A 11 -2.30 -5.51 -10.60
CA ALA A 11 -1.08 -5.84 -11.34
C ALA A 11 0.06 -6.22 -10.39
N LEU A 12 0.24 -5.47 -9.30
CA LEU A 12 1.27 -5.71 -8.31
C LEU A 12 1.08 -7.06 -7.61
N ASN A 13 -0.14 -7.41 -7.24
CA ASN A 13 -0.45 -8.67 -6.57
C ASN A 13 -0.04 -9.90 -7.38
N ARG A 14 -0.13 -9.85 -8.73
CA ARG A 14 0.34 -10.95 -9.59
C ARG A 14 1.84 -11.18 -9.42
N VAL A 15 2.61 -10.10 -9.35
CA VAL A 15 4.07 -10.15 -9.15
C VAL A 15 4.40 -10.59 -7.73
N LEU A 16 3.76 -9.99 -6.71
CA LEU A 16 4.02 -10.29 -5.31
C LEU A 16 3.76 -11.77 -4.98
N ARG A 17 2.70 -12.38 -5.54
CA ARG A 17 2.42 -13.83 -5.37
C ARG A 17 3.52 -14.71 -5.93
N GLY A 18 4.01 -14.43 -7.14
CA GLY A 18 5.14 -15.17 -7.72
C GLY A 18 6.41 -15.01 -6.88
N TRP A 19 6.65 -13.78 -6.41
CA TRP A 19 7.83 -13.44 -5.62
C TRP A 19 7.87 -14.20 -4.29
N ILE A 20 6.77 -14.21 -3.51
CA ILE A 20 6.73 -14.90 -2.22
C ILE A 20 6.80 -16.42 -2.37
N ASN A 21 6.25 -16.99 -3.44
CA ASN A 21 6.37 -18.42 -3.73
C ASN A 21 7.83 -18.83 -3.93
N TYR A 22 8.65 -17.97 -4.53
CA TYR A 22 10.07 -18.24 -4.75
C TYR A 22 10.92 -18.04 -3.49
N PHE A 23 10.70 -16.92 -2.78
CA PHE A 23 11.55 -16.53 -1.64
C PHE A 23 11.13 -17.11 -0.28
N ARG A 24 10.12 -17.99 -0.23
CA ARG A 24 9.58 -18.57 1.01
C ARG A 24 10.62 -19.30 1.88
N ILE A 25 11.63 -19.90 1.26
CA ILE A 25 12.63 -20.74 1.95
C ILE A 25 13.56 -19.88 2.82
N ALA A 26 13.70 -18.60 2.50
CA ALA A 26 14.53 -17.69 3.27
C ALA A 26 13.71 -17.05 4.40
N ASN A 27 14.22 -17.08 5.63
CA ASN A 27 13.62 -16.43 6.81
C ASN A 27 13.69 -14.88 6.70
N CYS A 28 12.97 -14.30 5.75
CA CYS A 28 13.08 -12.91 5.31
C CYS A 28 11.98 -12.00 5.89
N LYS A 29 11.41 -12.34 7.05
CA LYS A 29 10.24 -11.65 7.61
C LYS A 29 10.47 -10.14 7.79
N SER A 30 11.62 -9.73 8.35
CA SER A 30 11.97 -8.32 8.55
C SER A 30 12.09 -7.56 7.24
N TRP A 31 12.70 -8.19 6.23
CA TRP A 31 12.83 -7.63 4.89
C TRP A 31 11.47 -7.48 4.20
N LEU A 32 10.59 -8.49 4.32
CA LEU A 32 9.22 -8.43 3.79
C LEU A 32 8.41 -7.30 4.42
N GLN A 33 8.55 -7.08 5.74
CA GLN A 33 7.92 -5.95 6.43
C GLN A 33 8.38 -4.61 5.87
N ALA A 34 9.69 -4.41 5.72
CA ALA A 34 10.25 -3.19 5.14
C ALA A 34 9.78 -2.97 3.69
N MET A 35 9.75 -4.03 2.89
CA MET A 35 9.25 -3.98 1.52
C MET A 35 7.76 -3.61 1.47
N MET A 36 6.93 -4.24 2.30
CA MET A 36 5.50 -3.94 2.37
C MET A 36 5.24 -2.51 2.83
N GLN A 37 6.01 -1.98 3.79
CA GLN A 37 5.94 -0.57 4.19
C GLN A 37 6.25 0.37 3.02
N TRP A 38 7.29 0.07 2.24
CA TRP A 38 7.67 0.84 1.07
C TRP A 38 6.58 0.80 -0.03
N ILE A 39 6.04 -0.38 -0.32
CA ILE A 39 4.94 -0.57 -1.28
C ILE A 39 3.73 0.27 -0.90
N ARG A 40 3.26 0.19 0.35
CA ARG A 40 2.11 0.95 0.84
C ARG A 40 2.33 2.45 0.70
N ARG A 41 3.53 2.94 1.03
CA ARG A 41 3.92 4.34 0.83
C ARG A 41 3.90 4.75 -0.65
N ARG A 42 4.38 3.88 -1.55
CA ARG A 42 4.37 4.13 -3.00
C ARG A 42 2.94 4.24 -3.55
N LEU A 43 2.05 3.38 -3.10
CA LEU A 43 0.62 3.42 -3.47
C LEU A 43 -0.07 4.69 -2.95
N ARG A 44 0.21 5.09 -1.70
CA ARG A 44 -0.26 6.39 -1.17
C ARG A 44 0.20 7.55 -2.03
N MET A 45 1.47 7.58 -2.42
CA MET A 45 1.99 8.63 -3.32
C MET A 45 1.27 8.65 -4.67
N LYS A 46 0.93 7.48 -5.22
CA LYS A 46 0.13 7.40 -6.46
C LYS A 46 -1.24 8.05 -6.25
N GLN A 47 -1.92 7.74 -5.15
CA GLN A 47 -3.22 8.35 -4.81
C GLN A 47 -3.12 9.87 -4.65
N LEU A 48 -2.10 10.38 -3.96
CA LEU A 48 -1.88 11.81 -3.81
C LEU A 48 -1.74 12.50 -5.18
N ARG A 49 -0.95 11.91 -6.09
CA ARG A 49 -0.77 12.46 -7.45
C ARG A 49 -2.08 12.51 -8.24
N GLU A 50 -2.98 11.54 -8.05
CA GLU A 50 -4.31 11.54 -8.66
C GLU A 50 -5.22 12.63 -8.08
N TRP A 51 -5.12 12.89 -6.78
CA TRP A 51 -5.90 13.93 -6.10
C TRP A 51 -5.54 15.36 -6.51
N LYS A 52 -4.32 15.59 -7.01
CA LYS A 52 -3.79 16.87 -7.54
C LYS A 52 -3.73 18.04 -6.54
N SER A 53 -4.64 18.13 -5.58
CA SER A 53 -4.80 19.18 -4.59
C SER A 53 -5.09 18.64 -3.19
N TRP A 54 -4.67 19.40 -2.15
CA TRP A 54 -4.90 19.11 -0.74
C TRP A 54 -6.39 19.02 -0.37
N LYS A 55 -7.28 19.63 -1.15
CA LYS A 55 -8.74 19.59 -0.91
C LYS A 55 -9.28 18.16 -0.87
N ALA A 56 -8.80 17.29 -1.76
CA ALA A 56 -9.24 15.89 -1.80
C ALA A 56 -8.71 15.10 -0.59
N LEU A 57 -7.48 15.37 -0.15
CA LEU A 57 -6.93 14.81 1.09
C LEU A 57 -7.79 15.20 2.29
N HIS A 58 -8.12 16.48 2.44
CA HIS A 58 -8.96 16.95 3.55
C HIS A 58 -10.38 16.36 3.48
N LYS A 59 -10.93 16.16 2.28
CA LYS A 59 -12.22 15.45 2.10
C LYS A 59 -12.13 14.00 2.56
N ALA A 60 -11.05 13.30 2.25
CA ALA A 60 -10.82 11.92 2.71
C ALA A 60 -10.65 11.84 4.23
N LEU A 61 -9.92 12.78 4.84
CA LEU A 61 -9.79 12.87 6.29
C LEU A 61 -11.16 13.01 6.99
N ARG A 62 -12.00 13.93 6.51
CA ARG A 62 -13.36 14.11 7.05
C ARG A 62 -14.23 12.87 6.87
N ARG A 63 -14.13 12.18 5.73
CA ARG A 63 -14.83 10.90 5.50
C ARG A 63 -14.38 9.81 6.47
N ASN A 64 -13.12 9.84 6.91
CA ASN A 64 -12.62 8.92 7.92
C ASN A 64 -12.95 9.34 9.36
N GLY A 65 -13.74 10.40 9.55
CA GLY A 65 -14.16 10.89 10.87
C GLY A 65 -13.16 11.84 11.55
N HIS A 66 -12.15 12.33 10.82
CA HIS A 66 -11.22 13.33 11.35
C HIS A 66 -11.77 14.73 11.12
N TRP A 67 -11.77 15.55 12.17
CA TRP A 67 -12.27 16.93 12.16
C TRP A 67 -11.17 17.89 12.65
N GLY A 68 -11.36 19.18 12.36
CA GLY A 68 -10.40 20.24 12.69
C GLY A 68 -9.65 20.78 11.47
N ASP A 69 -8.65 21.60 11.76
CA ASP A 69 -7.79 22.21 10.75
C ASP A 69 -6.64 21.26 10.37
N PHE A 70 -6.43 21.11 9.07
CA PHE A 70 -5.37 20.26 8.52
C PHE A 70 -4.41 21.10 7.69
N ASP A 71 -3.11 20.83 7.83
CA ASP A 71 -2.10 21.49 7.03
C ASP A 71 -2.30 21.24 5.53
N LYS A 72 -2.01 22.27 4.74
CA LYS A 72 -1.99 22.18 3.27
C LYS A 72 -0.63 21.62 2.85
N ILE A 73 -0.60 20.35 2.47
CA ILE A 73 0.61 19.69 1.97
C ILE A 73 0.58 19.53 0.44
N SER A 74 1.74 19.57 -0.21
CA SER A 74 1.86 19.28 -1.65
C SER A 74 1.54 17.82 -1.95
N MET A 75 0.70 17.58 -2.95
CA MET A 75 0.32 16.24 -3.41
C MET A 75 1.40 15.55 -4.28
N ARG A 76 2.48 16.25 -4.64
CA ARG A 76 3.50 15.77 -5.60
C ARG A 76 4.83 15.39 -4.96
N ARG A 77 5.12 15.86 -3.73
CA ARG A 77 6.40 15.63 -3.04
C ARG A 77 6.41 14.27 -2.35
N TRP A 78 7.41 13.42 -2.67
CA TRP A 78 7.55 12.07 -2.08
C TRP A 78 7.61 12.06 -0.55
N ARG A 79 8.25 13.06 0.06
CA ARG A 79 8.28 13.21 1.53
C ARG A 79 6.88 13.21 2.16
N ASN A 80 5.91 13.82 1.49
CA ASN A 80 4.56 13.97 2.02
C ASN A 80 3.75 12.66 2.03
N SER A 81 4.15 11.65 1.25
CA SER A 81 3.54 10.31 1.31
C SER A 81 3.73 9.60 2.65
N ALA A 82 4.68 10.07 3.46
CA ALA A 82 4.93 9.59 4.83
C ALA A 82 4.34 10.52 5.90
N SER A 83 3.57 11.55 5.52
CA SER A 83 2.94 12.46 6.48
C SER A 83 1.84 11.74 7.28
N PRO A 84 1.65 12.06 8.58
CA PRO A 84 0.54 11.54 9.38
C PRO A 84 -0.83 11.79 8.73
N LEU A 85 -1.03 12.94 8.09
CA LEU A 85 -2.28 13.28 7.38
C LEU A 85 -2.60 12.24 6.29
N VAL A 86 -1.60 11.76 5.58
CA VAL A 86 -1.79 10.77 4.52
C VAL A 86 -2.05 9.39 5.10
N SER A 87 -1.37 9.00 6.17
CA SER A 87 -1.64 7.74 6.87
C SER A 87 -3.05 7.70 7.48
N MET A 88 -3.55 8.83 7.99
CA MET A 88 -4.92 8.96 8.51
C MET A 88 -5.97 8.92 7.38
N ALA A 89 -5.70 9.59 6.26
CA ALA A 89 -6.61 9.61 5.11
C ALA A 89 -6.64 8.28 4.33
N LEU A 90 -5.49 7.62 4.22
CA LEU A 90 -5.26 6.38 3.48
C LEU A 90 -4.63 5.32 4.41
N PRO A 91 -5.38 4.83 5.41
CA PRO A 91 -4.89 3.86 6.38
C PRO A 91 -4.60 2.51 5.70
N ASN A 92 -3.83 1.63 6.36
CA ASN A 92 -3.53 0.30 5.80
C ASN A 92 -4.81 -0.45 5.42
N ARG A 93 -5.86 -0.40 6.27
CA ARG A 93 -7.18 -0.97 5.99
C ARG A 93 -7.77 -0.58 4.63
N TRP A 94 -7.48 0.63 4.14
CA TRP A 94 -7.96 1.07 2.84
C TRP A 94 -7.25 0.34 1.69
N LEU A 95 -5.95 0.10 1.82
CA LEU A 95 -5.20 -0.73 0.85
C LEU A 95 -5.63 -2.19 0.91
N ASP A 96 -5.92 -2.69 2.12
CA ASP A 96 -6.40 -4.06 2.33
C ASP A 96 -7.79 -4.25 1.70
N GLN A 97 -8.68 -3.26 1.82
CA GLN A 97 -10.00 -3.24 1.14
C GLN A 97 -9.88 -3.21 -0.39
N LEU A 98 -8.81 -2.60 -0.93
CA LEU A 98 -8.49 -2.66 -2.37
C LEU A 98 -7.83 -3.99 -2.78
N GLY A 99 -7.67 -4.93 -1.84
CA GLY A 99 -7.15 -6.27 -2.08
C GLY A 99 -5.63 -6.36 -2.14
N LEU A 100 -4.88 -5.38 -1.62
CA LEU A 100 -3.42 -5.51 -1.53
C LEU A 100 -3.04 -6.69 -0.64
N ILE A 101 -2.28 -7.64 -1.17
CA ILE A 101 -1.85 -8.81 -0.39
C ILE A 101 -0.76 -8.40 0.61
N ASP A 102 -0.79 -8.95 1.82
CA ASP A 102 0.31 -8.83 2.78
C ASP A 102 1.22 -10.05 2.72
N LEU A 103 2.42 -9.85 2.19
CA LEU A 103 3.42 -10.90 2.07
C LEU A 103 3.89 -11.45 3.42
N CYS A 104 3.71 -10.71 4.53
CA CYS A 104 4.08 -11.17 5.86
C CYS A 104 3.09 -12.19 6.44
N GLN A 105 1.86 -12.23 5.91
CA GLN A 105 0.74 -13.08 6.36
C GLN A 105 0.37 -14.13 5.32
N TYR A 106 1.09 -14.19 4.19
CA TYR A 106 0.71 -15.02 3.07
C TYR A 106 1.10 -16.48 3.34
N GLU A 107 0.14 -17.26 3.84
CA GLU A 107 0.22 -18.71 3.86
C GLU A 107 0.07 -19.22 2.42
N VAL A 108 1.20 -19.50 1.76
CA VAL A 108 1.14 -20.21 0.49
C VAL A 108 0.65 -21.65 0.76
N GLY A 109 -0.16 -22.20 -0.14
CA GLY A 109 -0.47 -23.62 -0.13
C GLY A 109 0.82 -24.43 -0.01
N ILE A 110 0.83 -25.43 0.88
CA ILE A 110 1.95 -26.32 1.11
C ILE A 110 2.46 -26.77 -0.27
N LEU A 111 3.68 -26.33 -0.66
CA LEU A 111 4.38 -26.93 -1.80
C LEU A 111 4.37 -28.43 -1.51
N HIS A 112 3.68 -29.19 -2.35
CA HIS A 112 3.63 -30.64 -2.27
C HIS A 112 5.07 -31.09 -2.04
N ARG A 113 5.31 -31.70 -0.87
CA ARG A 113 6.64 -32.17 -0.49
C ARG A 113 7.06 -33.11 -1.62
N TYR A 114 8.10 -32.75 -2.37
CA TYR A 114 8.86 -33.71 -3.14
C TYR A 114 9.48 -34.66 -2.09
N GLN A 115 8.76 -35.74 -1.79
CA GLN A 115 9.36 -36.90 -1.16
C GLN A 115 10.25 -37.51 -2.24
N ALA A 116 11.56 -37.40 -2.02
CA ALA A 116 12.57 -38.19 -2.72
C ALA A 116 12.57 -39.61 -2.14
#